data_AF-A0A351WJQ1-F1
#
_entry.id   AF-A0A351WJQ1-F1
#
_cell.length_a   1.000
_cell.length_b   1.000
_cell.length_c   1.000
_cell.angle_alpha   90.00
_cell.angle_beta   90.00
_cell.angle_gamma   90.00
#
_symmetry.space_group_name_H-M   'P 1'
#
loop_
_entity.id
_entity.type
_entity.pdbx_description
1 polymer ?
#
loop_
_entity_poly.entity_id
_entity_poly.type
_entity_poly.pdbx_seq_one_letter_code
_entity_poly.pdbx_strand_id
1 'polypeptide(L)'
;MAGLQIGRNEMKGITHFLTGVATASCFPLAIQTAFTDKSYLIVLGGVCGILCDTLDFKFARYFWKHDYRVRLTEDNLDPKIPAEAVARALDEAAEKGRPVRIKLDILRYSTNYYRTYTVMIDDQRKEVTCTIGALKTMSHSMARGENMPSDAARRRAIQEKGPAAVMEQLARETPGLPDTLPDSNLSHVAKFKTDINNTYYLDSEVGIFSGPDYEFTPQKDGKVRVDFIPWHRRWTHSLTLGLLLGPLGFALFANWGALFDGNLAGFANAYALNAFFIAILAFWSHIAVDQTGHLGSNLFPPFTKSRSLGWRWCTSASPFSNQMVNFISLSIILWNLNVYAPKPVFTLPWARGLAGGFGDPVYYLVSLLNYASVCVALPLLVIYLIVRFYRRRYFASGQIQLEEGYSGEDYAGGAGDL
;
A
#
# COMPACT_ATOMS: atom_id res chain seq x y z
N MET A 1 -31.17 0.53 13.56
CA MET A 1 -29.96 -0.13 14.09
C MET A 1 -28.75 0.64 13.58
N ALA A 2 -28.03 1.31 14.47
CA ALA A 2 -26.87 2.13 14.13
C ALA A 2 -25.70 1.23 13.73
N GLY A 3 -25.45 1.10 12.43
CA GLY A 3 -24.26 0.45 11.91
C GLY A 3 -23.06 1.34 12.16
N LEU A 4 -22.16 0.88 13.02
CA LEU A 4 -20.88 1.51 13.30
C LEU A 4 -20.03 1.51 12.01
N GLN A 5 -20.09 2.58 11.22
CA GLN A 5 -19.19 2.80 10.09
C GLN A 5 -17.82 3.18 10.65
N ILE A 6 -17.02 2.16 10.98
CA ILE A 6 -15.60 2.33 11.28
C ILE A 6 -14.94 2.87 10.00
N GLY A 7 -14.31 4.04 10.12
CA GLY A 7 -13.73 4.79 9.01
C GLY A 7 -12.63 3.99 8.31
N ARG A 8 -12.90 3.55 7.08
CA ARG A 8 -11.92 2.90 6.17
C ARG A 8 -10.65 3.75 5.90
N ASN A 9 -10.63 5.02 6.31
CA ASN A 9 -9.49 5.94 6.17
C ASN A 9 -8.32 5.64 7.12
N GLU A 10 -8.56 4.99 8.26
CA GLU A 10 -7.53 4.77 9.30
C GLU A 10 -6.70 3.50 9.06
N MET A 11 -7.11 2.66 8.11
CA MET A 11 -6.58 1.30 7.96
C MET A 11 -5.19 1.22 7.31
N LYS A 12 -4.70 2.24 6.61
CA LYS A 12 -3.39 2.15 5.93
C LYS A 12 -2.22 2.35 6.89
N GLY A 13 -2.25 3.41 7.68
CA GLY A 13 -1.22 3.67 8.70
C GLY A 13 -1.23 2.64 9.83
N ILE A 14 -2.42 2.16 10.22
CA ILE A 14 -2.54 1.17 11.30
C ILE A 14 -1.90 -0.17 10.94
N THR A 15 -1.98 -0.60 9.67
CA THR A 15 -1.38 -1.86 9.22
C THR A 15 0.13 -1.87 9.42
N HIS A 16 0.79 -0.81 8.97
CA HIS A 16 2.23 -0.68 9.12
C HIS A 16 2.65 -0.48 10.57
N PHE A 17 1.90 0.32 11.34
CA PHE A 17 2.11 0.47 12.78
C PHE A 17 1.98 -0.86 13.52
N LEU A 18 0.89 -1.61 13.30
CA LEU A 18 0.66 -2.92 13.93
C LEU A 18 1.71 -3.94 13.52
N THR A 19 2.16 -3.93 12.27
CA THR A 19 3.25 -4.80 11.81
C THR A 19 4.55 -4.48 12.57
N GLY A 20 4.85 -3.20 12.80
CA GLY A 20 5.98 -2.77 13.62
C GLY A 20 5.87 -3.19 15.09
N VAL A 21 4.69 -3.03 15.69
CA VAL A 21 4.38 -3.48 17.06
C VAL A 21 4.51 -5.01 17.18
N ALA A 22 3.99 -5.76 16.20
CA ALA A 22 4.11 -7.21 16.15
C ALA A 22 5.59 -7.64 16.06
N THR A 23 6.39 -6.93 15.26
CA THR A 23 7.84 -7.17 15.16
C THR A 23 8.52 -6.95 16.52
N ALA A 24 8.23 -5.83 17.20
CA ALA A 24 8.79 -5.55 18.51
C ALA A 24 8.33 -6.55 19.59
N SER A 25 7.10 -7.07 19.50
CA SER A 25 6.58 -8.06 20.43
C SER A 25 7.36 -9.39 20.42
N CYS A 26 8.07 -9.69 19.32
CA CYS A 26 8.94 -10.86 19.23
C CYS A 26 10.22 -10.74 20.08
N PHE A 27 10.49 -9.57 20.67
CA PHE A 27 11.61 -9.37 21.60
C PHE A 27 11.11 -9.58 23.03
N PRO A 28 11.57 -10.63 23.75
CA PRO A 28 11.08 -10.95 25.09
C PRO A 28 11.23 -9.77 26.07
N LEU A 29 12.37 -9.06 25.99
CA LEU A 29 12.63 -7.89 26.82
C LEU A 29 11.58 -6.79 26.60
N ALA A 30 11.14 -6.56 25.35
CA ALA A 30 10.16 -5.53 25.04
C ALA A 30 8.80 -5.82 25.70
N ILE A 31 8.38 -7.10 25.74
CA ILE A 31 7.14 -7.50 26.40
C ILE A 31 7.28 -7.47 27.92
N GLN A 32 8.32 -8.09 28.48
CA GLN A 32 8.51 -8.17 29.93
C GLN A 32 8.61 -6.78 30.56
N THR A 33 9.40 -5.89 29.94
CA THR A 33 9.62 -4.53 30.44
C THR A 33 8.41 -3.62 30.24
N ALA A 34 7.45 -3.99 29.39
CA ALA A 34 6.15 -3.31 29.34
C ALA A 34 5.35 -3.54 30.65
N PHE A 35 5.50 -4.70 31.30
CA PHE A 35 4.86 -5.01 32.58
C PHE A 35 5.64 -4.47 33.77
N THR A 36 6.96 -4.64 33.79
CA THR A 36 7.81 -4.32 34.96
C THR A 36 8.20 -2.84 35.01
N ASP A 37 8.70 -2.32 33.88
CA ASP A 37 9.39 -1.02 33.82
C ASP A 37 8.61 0.04 33.04
N LYS A 38 7.46 -0.35 32.46
CA LYS A 38 6.65 0.47 31.53
C LYS A 38 7.48 1.01 30.37
N SER A 39 8.41 0.19 29.87
CA SER A 39 9.32 0.53 28.79
C SER A 39 8.62 0.84 27.46
N TYR A 40 9.19 1.77 26.69
CA TYR A 40 8.67 2.22 25.40
C TYR A 40 9.18 1.40 24.19
N LEU A 41 9.84 0.25 24.41
CA LEU A 41 10.39 -0.57 23.31
C LEU A 41 9.32 -1.04 22.31
N ILE A 42 8.13 -1.40 22.78
CA ILE A 42 7.01 -1.77 21.89
C ILE A 42 6.55 -0.57 21.04
N VAL A 43 6.50 0.62 21.64
CA VAL A 43 6.12 1.86 20.96
C VAL A 43 7.15 2.24 19.91
N LEU A 44 8.45 2.05 20.19
CA LEU A 44 9.51 2.23 19.20
C LEU A 44 9.26 1.37 17.95
N GLY A 45 8.86 0.10 18.13
CA GLY A 45 8.45 -0.78 17.03
C GLY A 45 7.33 -0.19 16.18
N GLY A 46 6.26 0.28 16.80
CA GLY A 46 5.16 0.92 16.08
C GLY A 46 5.55 2.19 15.35
N VAL A 47 6.36 3.06 15.98
CA VAL A 47 6.88 4.29 15.37
C VAL A 47 7.76 3.97 14.16
N CYS A 48 8.70 3.05 14.29
CA CYS A 48 9.54 2.61 13.17
C CYS A 48 8.71 1.93 12.06
N GLY A 49 7.66 1.20 12.42
CA GLY A 49 6.74 0.57 11.48
C GLY A 49 5.97 1.57 10.60
N ILE A 50 5.58 2.74 11.09
CA ILE A 50 4.89 3.78 10.30
C ILE A 50 5.83 4.84 9.70
N LEU A 51 7.13 4.79 10.04
CA LEU A 51 8.06 5.87 9.72
C LEU A 51 8.29 6.04 8.23
N CYS A 52 8.35 4.95 7.44
CA CYS A 52 8.58 5.00 6.00
C CYS A 52 7.56 5.92 5.30
N ASP A 53 6.27 5.66 5.52
CA ASP A 53 5.17 6.46 5.00
C ASP A 53 5.17 7.88 5.55
N THR A 54 5.48 8.03 6.84
CA THR A 54 5.56 9.35 7.46
C THR A 54 6.60 10.21 6.77
N LEU A 55 7.80 9.66 6.51
CA LEU A 55 8.86 10.36 5.80
C LEU A 55 8.44 10.75 4.37
N ASP A 56 7.74 9.87 3.67
CA ASP A 56 7.30 10.12 2.30
C ASP A 56 6.22 11.19 2.22
N PHE A 57 5.13 11.02 2.96
CA PHE A 57 3.95 11.88 2.86
C PHE A 57 4.11 13.21 3.61
N LYS A 58 4.99 13.29 4.61
CA LYS A 58 5.25 14.54 5.35
C LYS A 58 6.50 15.29 4.90
N PHE A 59 7.46 14.63 4.24
CA PHE A 59 8.70 15.27 3.81
C PHE A 59 9.00 15.06 2.33
N ALA A 60 9.24 13.82 1.87
CA ALA A 60 9.77 13.56 0.52
C ALA A 60 8.90 14.18 -0.58
N ARG A 61 7.58 14.08 -0.41
CA ARG A 61 6.59 14.68 -1.31
C ARG A 61 6.74 16.19 -1.48
N TYR A 62 7.01 16.94 -0.42
CA TYR A 62 7.09 18.41 -0.48
C TYR A 62 8.39 18.91 -1.11
N PHE A 63 9.44 18.11 -1.04
CA PHE A 63 10.71 18.39 -1.73
C PHE A 63 10.71 17.93 -3.19
N TRP A 64 9.64 17.26 -3.65
CA TRP A 64 9.53 16.79 -5.02
C TRP A 64 9.27 17.94 -5.99
N LYS A 65 10.13 18.07 -7.01
CA LYS A 65 10.03 19.09 -8.06
C LYS A 65 9.32 18.53 -9.27
N HIS A 66 8.50 19.35 -9.92
CA HIS A 66 7.68 18.97 -11.07
C HIS A 66 8.05 19.88 -12.24
N ASP A 67 8.16 19.31 -13.45
CA ASP A 67 8.30 20.07 -14.69
C ASP A 67 6.94 20.65 -15.11
N TYR A 68 5.88 19.85 -14.94
CA TYR A 68 4.51 20.22 -15.27
C TYR A 68 3.58 20.07 -14.06
N ARG A 69 2.66 21.02 -13.89
CA ARG A 69 1.55 20.91 -12.95
C ARG A 69 0.26 21.20 -13.69
N VAL A 70 -0.57 20.17 -13.80
CA VAL A 70 -1.88 20.24 -14.43
C VAL A 70 -2.90 20.60 -13.38
N ARG A 71 -3.63 21.70 -13.60
CA ARG A 71 -4.71 22.14 -12.73
C ARG A 71 -5.99 22.25 -13.55
N LEU A 72 -7.00 21.54 -13.10
CA LEU A 72 -8.39 21.71 -13.55
C LEU A 72 -9.16 22.49 -12.49
N THR A 73 -10.14 23.27 -12.93
CA THR A 73 -11.12 23.95 -12.08
C THR A 73 -12.52 23.66 -12.60
N GLU A 74 -13.57 23.87 -11.81
CA GLU A 74 -14.94 23.69 -12.31
C GLU A 74 -15.24 24.65 -13.48
N ASP A 75 -14.60 25.82 -13.51
CA ASP A 75 -14.70 26.78 -14.63
C ASP A 75 -13.98 26.33 -15.90
N ASN A 76 -13.08 25.34 -15.80
CA ASN A 76 -12.26 24.83 -16.90
C ASN A 76 -12.16 23.31 -16.81
N LEU A 77 -13.32 22.65 -16.90
CA LEU A 77 -13.47 21.21 -16.76
C LEU A 77 -13.26 20.48 -18.09
N ASP A 78 -12.12 20.76 -18.76
CA ASP A 78 -11.78 20.16 -20.05
C ASP A 78 -10.84 18.95 -19.89
N PRO A 79 -11.29 17.70 -20.21
CA PRO A 79 -10.44 16.52 -20.13
C PRO A 79 -9.25 16.53 -21.10
N LYS A 80 -9.26 17.40 -22.12
CA LYS A 80 -8.14 17.56 -23.05
C LYS A 80 -6.85 17.99 -22.33
N ILE A 81 -6.97 18.89 -21.36
CA ILE A 81 -5.83 19.50 -20.66
C ILE A 81 -4.92 18.43 -20.00
N PRO A 82 -5.42 17.55 -19.11
CA PRO A 82 -4.59 16.49 -18.53
C PRO A 82 -4.15 15.43 -19.56
N ALA A 83 -5.02 15.04 -20.49
CA ALA A 83 -4.69 14.01 -21.49
C ALA A 83 -3.51 14.44 -22.36
N GLU A 84 -3.55 15.64 -22.92
CA GLU A 84 -2.46 16.17 -23.75
C GLU A 84 -1.21 16.47 -22.93
N ALA A 85 -1.34 16.95 -21.69
CA ALA A 85 -0.18 17.22 -20.84
C ALA A 85 0.60 15.94 -20.52
N VAL A 86 -0.10 14.84 -20.20
CA VAL A 86 0.53 13.54 -19.94
C VAL A 86 1.14 12.95 -21.20
N ALA A 87 0.42 12.97 -22.33
CA ALA A 87 0.94 12.48 -23.61
C ALA A 87 2.20 13.24 -24.07
N ARG A 88 2.19 14.58 -23.92
CA ARG A 88 3.34 15.43 -24.23
C ARG A 88 4.53 15.17 -23.31
N ALA A 89 4.27 14.97 -22.01
CA ALA A 89 5.34 14.70 -21.05
C ALA A 89 6.02 13.34 -21.29
N LEU A 90 5.28 12.35 -21.79
CA LEU A 90 5.83 11.06 -22.22
C LEU A 90 6.79 11.22 -23.41
N ASP A 91 6.33 11.90 -24.47
CA ASP A 91 7.16 12.11 -25.67
C ASP A 91 8.36 13.02 -25.37
N GLU A 92 8.19 14.05 -24.54
CA GLU A 92 9.31 14.91 -24.12
C GLU A 92 10.40 14.13 -23.38
N ALA A 93 10.02 13.19 -22.50
CA ALA A 93 10.99 12.38 -21.77
C ALA A 93 11.84 11.53 -22.72
N ALA A 94 11.23 11.03 -23.80
CA ALA A 94 11.89 10.29 -24.85
C ALA A 94 12.82 11.19 -25.68
N GLU A 95 12.30 12.31 -26.18
CA GLU A 95 13.00 13.24 -27.07
C GLU A 95 14.20 13.91 -26.38
N LYS A 96 14.05 14.31 -25.12
CA LYS A 96 15.12 15.01 -24.38
C LYS A 96 16.07 14.07 -23.65
N GLY A 97 15.77 12.76 -23.60
CA GLY A 97 16.59 11.78 -22.89
C GLY A 97 16.77 12.06 -21.39
N ARG A 98 15.83 12.79 -20.77
CA ARG A 98 15.84 13.11 -19.33
C ARG A 98 14.49 12.78 -18.68
N PRO A 99 14.45 12.53 -17.36
CA PRO A 99 13.19 12.39 -16.66
C PRO A 99 12.31 13.64 -16.76
N VAL A 100 11.01 13.44 -16.98
CA VAL A 100 9.97 14.50 -16.95
C VAL A 100 8.95 14.16 -15.88
N ARG A 101 8.63 15.13 -15.03
CA ARG A 101 7.75 14.96 -13.86
C ARG A 101 6.49 15.80 -14.00
N ILE A 102 5.35 15.16 -13.85
CA ILE A 102 4.04 15.82 -13.94
C ILE A 102 3.24 15.61 -12.66
N LYS A 103 2.59 16.67 -12.18
CA LYS A 103 1.61 16.63 -11.10
C LYS A 103 0.21 16.83 -11.66
N LEU A 104 -0.73 15.99 -11.27
CA LEU A 104 -2.15 16.17 -11.55
C LEU A 104 -2.82 16.68 -10.27
N ASP A 105 -3.22 17.95 -10.23
CA ASP A 105 -3.89 18.55 -9.07
C ASP A 105 -5.32 18.01 -8.93
N ILE A 106 -5.80 17.89 -7.70
CA ILE A 106 -7.21 17.57 -7.41
C ILE A 106 -8.13 18.75 -7.68
N LEU A 107 -9.38 18.44 -8.04
CA LEU A 107 -10.48 19.40 -8.03
C LEU A 107 -11.27 19.26 -6.72
N ARG A 108 -11.01 20.17 -5.79
CA ARG A 108 -11.82 20.29 -4.58
C ARG A 108 -13.03 21.19 -4.85
N TYR A 109 -14.22 20.62 -4.80
CA TYR A 109 -15.47 21.38 -4.98
C TYR A 109 -15.89 22.06 -3.67
N SER A 110 -15.80 21.33 -2.55
CA SER A 110 -16.10 21.87 -1.21
C SER A 110 -15.28 21.16 -0.13
N THR A 111 -15.63 21.36 1.15
CA THR A 111 -14.93 20.73 2.26
C THR A 111 -14.86 19.21 2.13
N ASN A 112 -15.95 18.59 1.69
CA ASN A 112 -16.14 17.14 1.67
C ASN A 112 -16.32 16.54 0.27
N TYR A 113 -16.57 17.37 -0.75
CA TYR A 113 -16.81 16.92 -2.12
C TYR A 113 -15.66 17.28 -3.04
N TYR A 114 -15.28 16.31 -3.86
CA TYR A 114 -14.24 16.43 -4.85
C TYR A 114 -14.76 15.96 -6.19
N ARG A 115 -14.44 16.69 -7.24
CA ARG A 115 -14.67 16.26 -8.61
C ARG A 115 -13.58 15.27 -8.97
N THR A 116 -13.98 14.06 -9.39
CA THR A 116 -12.99 13.09 -9.85
C THR A 116 -12.75 13.23 -11.34
N TYR A 117 -11.54 12.93 -11.77
CA TYR A 117 -11.24 12.64 -13.16
C TYR A 117 -10.25 11.49 -13.22
N THR A 118 -10.31 10.68 -14.26
CA THR A 118 -9.45 9.50 -14.41
C THR A 118 -8.52 9.71 -15.57
N VAL A 119 -7.24 9.39 -15.38
CA VAL A 119 -6.24 9.33 -16.45
C VAL A 119 -5.86 7.88 -16.68
N MET A 120 -6.06 7.41 -17.90
CA MET A 120 -5.69 6.08 -18.38
C MET A 120 -4.54 6.20 -19.37
N ILE A 121 -3.47 5.43 -19.15
CA ILE A 121 -2.30 5.40 -20.04
C ILE A 121 -2.23 4.02 -20.67
N ASP A 122 -2.62 3.93 -21.95
CA ASP A 122 -2.66 2.69 -22.72
C ASP A 122 -1.36 2.52 -23.52
N ASP A 123 -0.59 1.49 -23.18
CA ASP A 123 0.68 1.14 -23.81
C ASP A 123 0.53 0.49 -25.19
N GLN A 124 -0.57 -0.23 -25.44
CA GLN A 124 -0.82 -0.92 -26.72
C GLN A 124 -1.27 0.06 -27.79
N ARG A 125 -2.17 0.98 -27.42
CA ARG A 125 -2.74 1.95 -28.36
C ARG A 125 -1.94 3.25 -28.46
N LYS A 126 -0.98 3.45 -27.54
CA LYS A 126 -0.23 4.70 -27.36
C LYS A 126 -1.15 5.90 -27.17
N GLU A 127 -2.15 5.71 -26.31
CA GLU A 127 -3.22 6.67 -26.06
C GLU A 127 -3.29 7.00 -24.56
N VAL A 128 -3.43 8.28 -24.24
CA VAL A 128 -3.80 8.76 -22.91
C VAL A 128 -5.26 9.21 -22.98
N THR A 129 -6.11 8.57 -22.18
CA THR A 129 -7.51 8.96 -22.07
C THR A 129 -7.75 9.63 -20.73
N CYS A 130 -8.27 10.85 -20.75
CA CYS A 130 -8.80 11.48 -19.55
C CYS A 130 -10.32 11.44 -19.58
N THR A 131 -10.95 11.18 -18.43
CA THR A 131 -12.41 11.21 -18.29
C THR A 131 -12.82 11.90 -16.99
N ILE A 132 -13.68 12.91 -17.09
CA ILE A 132 -14.27 13.60 -15.95
C ILE A 132 -15.37 12.75 -15.33
N GLY A 133 -15.38 12.66 -14.01
CA GLY A 133 -16.33 11.90 -13.21
C GLY A 133 -17.28 12.78 -12.39
N ALA A 134 -18.17 12.10 -11.67
CA ALA A 134 -19.09 12.72 -10.72
C ALA A 134 -18.36 13.32 -9.50
N LEU A 135 -19.06 14.16 -8.73
CA LEU A 135 -18.60 14.56 -7.41
C LEU A 135 -18.61 13.35 -6.48
N LYS A 136 -17.53 13.17 -5.72
CA LYS A 136 -17.40 12.10 -4.73
C LYS A 136 -17.04 12.69 -3.37
N THR A 137 -17.51 12.00 -2.33
CA THR A 137 -16.94 12.17 -0.99
C THR A 137 -15.63 11.38 -0.89
N MET A 138 -14.83 11.69 0.12
CA MET A 138 -13.59 10.93 0.41
C MET A 138 -13.83 9.42 0.43
N SER A 139 -14.95 8.97 1.00
CA SER A 139 -15.30 7.55 1.10
C SER A 139 -15.56 6.90 -0.27
N HIS A 140 -16.25 7.59 -1.19
CA HIS A 140 -16.59 7.03 -2.50
C HIS A 140 -15.39 6.98 -3.45
N SER A 141 -14.46 7.94 -3.38
CA SER A 141 -13.21 7.86 -4.14
C SER A 141 -12.38 6.63 -3.78
N MET A 142 -12.42 6.19 -2.53
CA MET A 142 -11.71 4.98 -2.10
C MET A 142 -12.45 3.68 -2.46
N ALA A 143 -13.78 3.71 -2.56
CA ALA A 143 -14.61 2.54 -2.87
C ALA A 143 -14.55 2.13 -4.35
N ARG A 144 -13.97 2.96 -5.23
CA ARG A 144 -13.87 2.71 -6.68
C ARG A 144 -13.28 1.35 -7.02
N GLY A 145 -12.25 0.92 -6.29
CA GLY A 145 -11.55 -0.34 -6.58
C GLY A 145 -12.44 -1.59 -6.51
N GLU A 146 -13.52 -1.58 -5.71
CA GLU A 146 -14.41 -2.73 -5.56
C GLU A 146 -15.34 -2.95 -6.77
N ASN A 147 -15.55 -1.91 -7.59
CA ASN A 147 -16.50 -1.92 -8.72
C ASN A 147 -15.81 -1.84 -10.09
N MET A 148 -14.48 -1.83 -10.13
CA MET A 148 -13.73 -1.73 -11.39
C MET A 148 -13.54 -3.13 -12.00
N PRO A 149 -13.81 -3.31 -13.30
CA PRO A 149 -13.43 -4.53 -14.01
C PRO A 149 -11.91 -4.72 -14.01
N SER A 150 -11.47 -5.97 -14.13
CA SER A 150 -10.03 -6.29 -14.20
C SER A 150 -9.34 -5.59 -15.38
N ASP A 151 -8.04 -5.34 -15.27
CA ASP A 151 -7.26 -4.69 -16.35
C ASP A 151 -7.39 -5.45 -17.69
N ALA A 152 -7.46 -6.78 -17.66
CA ALA A 152 -7.68 -7.60 -18.86
C ALA A 152 -9.08 -7.39 -19.46
N ALA A 153 -10.13 -7.40 -18.64
CA ALA A 153 -11.50 -7.14 -19.10
C ALA A 153 -11.63 -5.72 -19.69
N ARG A 154 -10.99 -4.73 -19.05
CA ARG A 154 -10.95 -3.36 -19.56
C ARG A 154 -10.22 -3.27 -20.89
N ARG A 155 -9.07 -3.93 -21.03
CA ARG A 155 -8.34 -3.98 -22.32
C ARG A 155 -9.19 -4.58 -23.44
N ARG A 156 -9.91 -5.68 -23.18
CA ARG A 156 -10.84 -6.28 -24.17
C ARG A 156 -11.95 -5.29 -24.55
N ALA A 157 -12.62 -4.69 -23.56
CA ALA A 157 -13.67 -3.71 -23.81
C ALA A 157 -13.18 -2.48 -24.58
N ILE A 158 -11.94 -2.02 -24.32
CA ILE A 158 -11.30 -0.90 -25.03
C ILE A 158 -11.01 -1.27 -26.49
N GLN A 159 -10.60 -2.51 -26.76
CA GLN A 159 -10.40 -2.99 -28.12
C GLN A 159 -11.70 -3.01 -28.92
N GLU A 160 -12.81 -3.40 -28.28
CA GLU A 160 -14.13 -3.49 -28.92
C GLU A 160 -14.83 -2.13 -29.10
N LYS A 161 -14.89 -1.32 -28.04
CA LYS A 161 -15.72 -0.10 -27.97
C LYS A 161 -14.93 1.20 -28.05
N GLY A 162 -13.60 1.13 -27.95
CA GLY A 162 -12.72 2.28 -27.84
C GLY A 162 -12.58 2.82 -26.42
N PRO A 163 -11.49 3.54 -26.12
CA PRO A 163 -11.15 3.92 -24.75
C PRO A 163 -12.09 4.97 -24.15
N ALA A 164 -12.50 5.97 -24.93
CA ALA A 164 -13.43 7.02 -24.50
C ALA A 164 -14.76 6.43 -24.00
N ALA A 165 -15.39 5.58 -24.81
CA ALA A 165 -16.69 4.98 -24.48
C ALA A 165 -16.63 4.12 -23.22
N VAL A 166 -15.58 3.30 -23.06
CA VAL A 166 -15.39 2.47 -21.87
C VAL A 166 -15.18 3.33 -20.62
N MET A 167 -14.34 4.36 -20.71
CA MET A 167 -14.06 5.22 -19.55
C MET A 167 -15.26 6.07 -19.15
N GLU A 168 -16.07 6.54 -20.10
CA GLU A 168 -17.33 7.23 -19.82
C GLU A 168 -18.38 6.31 -19.20
N GLN A 169 -18.49 5.07 -19.68
CA GLN A 169 -19.34 4.05 -19.07
C GLN A 169 -18.91 3.82 -17.60
N LEU A 170 -17.62 3.62 -17.35
CA LEU A 170 -17.08 3.45 -16.01
C LEU A 170 -17.34 4.68 -15.13
N ALA A 171 -17.23 5.90 -15.67
CA ALA A 171 -17.52 7.13 -14.93
C ALA A 171 -18.99 7.22 -14.48
N ARG A 172 -19.92 6.66 -15.26
CA ARG A 172 -21.36 6.59 -14.94
C ARG A 172 -21.69 5.48 -13.95
N GLU A 173 -21.00 4.34 -14.04
CA GLU A 173 -21.23 3.17 -13.17
C GLU A 173 -20.53 3.29 -11.81
N THR A 174 -19.43 4.04 -11.73
CA THR A 174 -18.68 4.19 -10.48
C THR A 174 -19.50 5.02 -9.47
N PRO A 175 -19.59 4.61 -8.19
CA PRO A 175 -20.32 5.35 -7.17
C PRO A 175 -19.91 6.82 -7.08
N GLY A 176 -20.89 7.72 -7.14
CA GLY A 176 -20.73 9.17 -7.05
C GLY A 176 -22.01 9.84 -6.59
N LEU A 177 -21.96 11.16 -6.38
CA LEU A 177 -23.16 11.93 -6.06
C LEU A 177 -24.06 11.97 -7.31
N PRO A 178 -25.34 11.57 -7.21
CA PRO A 178 -26.26 11.56 -8.35
C PRO A 178 -26.35 12.94 -9.02
N ASP A 179 -26.57 12.96 -10.33
CA ASP A 179 -26.79 14.17 -11.13
C ASP A 179 -25.66 15.20 -11.06
N THR A 180 -24.44 14.76 -10.74
CA THR A 180 -23.27 15.64 -10.72
C THR A 180 -22.29 15.38 -11.85
N LEU A 181 -22.46 14.30 -12.63
CA LEU A 181 -21.63 14.06 -13.79
C LEU A 181 -21.87 15.17 -14.84
N PRO A 182 -20.84 15.75 -15.47
CA PRO A 182 -21.03 16.77 -16.49
C PRO A 182 -21.86 16.29 -17.69
N ASP A 183 -22.65 17.18 -18.28
CA ASP A 183 -23.59 16.83 -19.37
C ASP A 183 -22.89 16.54 -20.71
N SER A 184 -21.69 17.07 -20.94
CA SER A 184 -20.94 16.89 -22.19
C SER A 184 -19.42 16.94 -21.98
N ASN A 185 -18.67 16.52 -22.99
CA ASN A 185 -17.20 16.49 -23.01
C ASN A 185 -16.60 15.76 -21.81
N LEU A 186 -17.11 14.56 -21.53
CA LEU A 186 -16.63 13.75 -20.42
C LEU A 186 -15.23 13.22 -20.67
N SER A 187 -14.90 12.82 -21.90
CA SER A 187 -13.62 12.21 -22.20
C SER A 187 -12.85 12.87 -23.34
N HIS A 188 -11.53 12.74 -23.28
CA HIS A 188 -10.62 13.11 -24.35
C HIS A 188 -9.50 12.07 -24.48
N VAL A 189 -9.12 11.75 -25.73
CA VAL A 189 -8.06 10.79 -26.06
C VAL A 189 -6.93 11.55 -26.75
N ALA A 190 -5.76 11.59 -26.13
CA ALA A 190 -4.54 12.13 -26.70
C ALA A 190 -3.60 10.99 -27.11
N LYS A 191 -2.90 11.14 -28.24
CA LYS A 191 -1.91 10.14 -28.71
C LYS A 191 -0.50 10.55 -28.31
N PHE A 192 0.34 9.56 -28.02
CA PHE A 192 1.78 9.72 -27.86
C PHE A 192 2.51 8.75 -28.81
N LYS A 193 3.80 8.98 -29.05
CA LYS A 193 4.59 8.21 -30.03
C LYS A 193 5.46 7.15 -29.37
N THR A 194 5.91 7.44 -28.16
CA THR A 194 6.94 6.67 -27.46
C THR A 194 6.43 5.32 -26.97
N ASP A 195 7.28 4.29 -27.02
CA ASP A 195 7.00 3.01 -26.36
C ASP A 195 7.20 3.12 -24.84
N ILE A 196 6.24 2.65 -24.06
CA ILE A 196 6.26 2.80 -22.60
C ILE A 196 6.37 1.48 -21.87
N ASN A 197 6.87 1.54 -20.64
CA ASN A 197 6.78 0.48 -19.65
C ASN A 197 5.97 1.01 -18.44
N ASN A 198 4.68 0.68 -18.40
CA ASN A 198 3.81 1.09 -17.30
C ASN A 198 4.04 0.20 -16.07
N THR A 199 4.45 0.82 -14.95
CA THR A 199 4.75 0.10 -13.70
C THR A 199 3.58 0.02 -12.73
N TYR A 200 2.44 0.61 -13.08
CA TYR A 200 1.26 0.68 -12.23
C TYR A 200 0.00 0.22 -12.98
N TYR A 201 -1.19 0.48 -12.41
CA TYR A 201 -2.47 0.18 -13.05
C TYR A 201 -2.62 0.90 -14.40
N LEU A 202 -3.53 0.36 -15.22
CA LEU A 202 -3.92 0.95 -16.50
C LEU A 202 -4.40 2.41 -16.36
N ASP A 203 -5.07 2.73 -15.25
CA ASP A 203 -5.62 4.04 -14.97
C ASP A 203 -5.38 4.51 -13.53
N SER A 204 -5.61 5.79 -13.31
CA SER A 204 -5.56 6.40 -11.98
C SER A 204 -6.64 7.45 -11.85
N GLU A 205 -7.48 7.31 -10.82
CA GLU A 205 -8.46 8.33 -10.47
C GLU A 205 -7.78 9.44 -9.66
N VAL A 206 -7.89 10.66 -10.17
CA VAL A 206 -7.58 11.88 -9.46
C VAL A 206 -8.85 12.36 -8.78
N GLY A 207 -8.97 12.09 -7.49
CA GLY A 207 -10.17 12.45 -6.72
C GLY A 207 -9.89 13.12 -5.39
N ILE A 208 -8.89 12.66 -4.63
CA ILE A 208 -8.72 13.09 -3.23
C ILE A 208 -7.26 13.40 -2.88
N PHE A 209 -7.06 13.96 -1.69
CA PHE A 209 -5.77 14.38 -1.14
C PHE A 209 -5.08 15.47 -1.97
N SER A 210 -4.16 15.10 -2.85
CA SER A 210 -3.33 16.03 -3.61
C SER A 210 -3.17 15.67 -5.07
N GLY A 211 -3.84 14.59 -5.47
CA GLY A 211 -3.67 13.97 -6.75
C GLY A 211 -2.30 13.31 -6.93
N PRO A 212 -2.17 12.49 -7.98
CA PRO A 212 -0.97 11.71 -8.24
C PRO A 212 0.13 12.56 -8.87
N ASP A 213 1.36 12.09 -8.66
CA ASP A 213 2.55 12.57 -9.35
C ASP A 213 3.05 11.42 -10.23
N TYR A 214 3.48 11.73 -11.46
CA TYR A 214 4.14 10.78 -12.36
C TYR A 214 5.56 11.24 -12.68
N GLU A 215 6.48 10.29 -12.80
CA GLU A 215 7.80 10.50 -13.42
C GLU A 215 7.91 9.59 -14.65
N PHE A 216 8.25 10.19 -15.78
CA PHE A 216 8.52 9.51 -17.04
C PHE A 216 10.03 9.46 -17.22
N THR A 217 10.62 8.27 -17.11
CA THR A 217 12.08 8.10 -17.15
C THR A 217 12.50 7.32 -18.39
N PRO A 218 13.28 7.92 -19.30
CA PRO A 218 13.81 7.19 -20.45
C PRO A 218 14.74 6.07 -19.99
N GLN A 219 14.59 4.90 -20.61
CA GLN A 219 15.36 3.69 -20.33
C GLN A 219 16.38 3.44 -21.44
N LYS A 220 17.36 2.57 -21.16
CA LYS A 220 18.42 2.22 -22.11
C LYS A 220 17.92 1.43 -23.33
N ASP A 221 16.77 0.77 -23.20
CA ASP A 221 16.11 0.01 -24.27
C ASP A 221 15.27 0.90 -25.22
N GLY A 222 15.32 2.22 -25.04
CA GLY A 222 14.56 3.19 -25.84
C GLY A 222 13.12 3.40 -25.37
N LYS A 223 12.64 2.65 -24.37
CA LYS A 223 11.31 2.84 -23.78
C LYS A 223 11.30 3.92 -22.72
N VAL A 224 10.13 4.48 -22.43
CA VAL A 224 9.91 5.37 -21.29
C VAL A 224 9.18 4.63 -20.17
N ARG A 225 9.84 4.54 -19.02
CA ARG A 225 9.25 3.96 -17.82
C ARG A 225 8.30 4.98 -17.18
N VAL A 226 7.08 4.54 -16.88
CA VAL A 226 6.08 5.35 -16.18
C VAL A 226 6.05 4.94 -14.71
N ASP A 227 6.47 5.84 -13.82
CA ASP A 227 6.45 5.62 -12.37
C ASP A 227 5.36 6.46 -11.70
N PHE A 228 4.39 5.77 -11.09
CA PHE A 228 3.34 6.37 -10.25
C PHE A 228 3.90 6.68 -8.85
N ILE A 229 3.64 7.91 -8.40
CA ILE A 229 4.09 8.51 -7.12
C ILE A 229 5.59 8.26 -6.92
N PRO A 230 6.45 8.85 -7.77
CA PRO A 230 7.88 8.52 -7.87
C PRO A 230 8.73 8.92 -6.66
N TRP A 231 8.24 9.87 -5.85
CA TRP A 231 8.88 10.22 -4.57
C TRP A 231 8.67 9.15 -3.49
N HIS A 232 7.59 8.36 -3.58
CA HIS A 232 7.26 7.34 -2.62
C HIS A 232 8.07 6.06 -2.85
N ARG A 233 8.54 5.43 -1.76
CA ARG A 233 9.31 4.18 -1.77
C ARG A 233 10.67 4.26 -2.49
N ARG A 234 11.27 5.45 -2.56
CA ARG A 234 12.56 5.67 -3.25
C ARG A 234 13.79 5.53 -2.36
N TRP A 235 13.79 6.16 -1.19
CA TRP A 235 14.91 6.05 -0.23
C TRP A 235 14.43 5.78 1.19
N THR A 236 13.23 6.26 1.50
CA THR A 236 12.48 6.04 2.73
C THR A 236 12.00 4.60 2.92
N HIS A 237 11.96 3.78 1.87
CA HIS A 237 11.57 2.36 1.95
C HIS A 237 12.74 1.48 1.51
N SER A 238 13.88 1.68 2.18
CA SER A 238 15.12 0.98 1.87
C SER A 238 15.64 0.20 3.06
N LEU A 239 16.31 -0.91 2.75
CA LEU A 239 17.00 -1.68 3.77
C LEU A 239 18.17 -0.87 4.34
N THR A 240 18.83 -0.07 3.50
CA THR A 240 19.94 0.81 3.89
C THR A 240 19.54 1.87 4.89
N LEU A 241 18.39 2.55 4.71
CA LEU A 241 17.88 3.49 5.71
C LEU A 241 17.51 2.76 7.01
N GLY A 242 16.90 1.57 6.92
CA GLY A 242 16.58 0.77 8.10
C GLY A 242 17.82 0.48 8.96
N LEU A 243 18.97 0.15 8.35
CA LEU A 243 20.24 -0.02 9.08
C LEU A 243 20.67 1.24 9.84
N LEU A 244 20.40 2.43 9.30
CA LEU A 244 20.72 3.70 9.96
C LEU A 244 19.80 4.00 11.15
N LEU A 245 18.61 3.40 11.21
CA LEU A 245 17.70 3.55 12.35
C LEU A 245 18.15 2.75 13.57
N GLY A 246 18.91 1.67 13.38
CA GLY A 246 19.45 0.88 14.49
C GLY A 246 20.26 1.72 15.49
N PRO A 247 21.31 2.45 15.04
CA PRO A 247 22.06 3.35 15.91
C PRO A 247 21.20 4.41 16.59
N LEU A 248 20.14 4.91 15.95
CA LEU A 248 19.20 5.85 16.57
C LEU A 248 18.39 5.17 17.69
N GLY A 249 17.86 3.97 17.43
CA GLY A 249 17.18 3.17 18.45
C GLY A 249 18.09 2.87 19.64
N PHE A 250 19.34 2.47 19.37
CA PHE A 250 20.36 2.27 20.40
C PHE A 250 20.58 3.55 21.22
N ALA A 251 20.85 4.67 20.57
CA ALA A 251 21.14 5.95 21.21
C ALA A 251 20.01 6.42 22.16
N LEU A 252 18.75 6.15 21.81
CA LEU A 252 17.59 6.53 22.64
C LEU A 252 17.52 5.75 23.97
N PHE A 253 18.05 4.53 24.01
CA PHE A 253 17.98 3.64 25.18
C PHE A 253 19.35 3.35 25.81
N ALA A 254 20.42 3.90 25.25
CA ALA A 254 21.78 3.80 25.77
C ALA A 254 21.91 4.61 27.08
N ASN A 255 22.71 4.08 28.02
CA ASN A 255 23.01 4.80 29.24
C ASN A 255 24.21 5.73 29.01
N TRP A 256 23.94 6.94 28.54
CA TRP A 256 24.97 7.94 28.24
C TRP A 256 25.84 8.30 29.46
N GLY A 257 25.29 8.27 30.68
CA GLY A 257 26.08 8.48 31.90
C GLY A 257 27.17 7.43 32.06
N ALA A 258 26.81 6.15 31.86
CA ALA A 258 27.78 5.05 31.91
C ALA A 258 28.88 5.17 30.85
N LEU A 259 28.60 5.78 29.69
CA LEU A 259 29.65 6.05 28.69
C LEU A 259 30.68 7.05 29.23
N PHE A 260 30.22 8.15 29.83
CA PHE A 260 31.10 9.19 30.37
C PHE A 260 31.89 8.72 31.59
N ASP A 261 31.36 7.75 32.33
CA ASP A 261 32.06 7.09 33.43
C ASP A 261 33.02 5.97 32.96
N GLY A 262 33.16 5.74 31.65
CA GLY A 262 34.02 4.69 31.08
C GLY A 262 33.45 3.27 31.18
N ASN A 263 32.21 3.10 31.63
CA ASN A 263 31.52 1.82 31.71
C ASN A 263 30.78 1.49 30.40
N LEU A 264 31.51 0.91 29.45
CA LEU A 264 30.96 0.56 28.14
C LEU A 264 29.85 -0.48 28.19
N ALA A 265 29.90 -1.43 29.15
CA ALA A 265 28.86 -2.43 29.33
C ALA A 265 27.54 -1.82 29.83
N GLY A 266 27.64 -0.82 30.72
CA GLY A 266 26.47 -0.04 31.17
C GLY A 266 25.89 0.82 30.05
N PHE A 267 26.75 1.42 29.22
CA PHE A 267 26.32 2.18 28.05
C PHE A 267 25.51 1.31 27.08
N ALA A 268 26.07 0.16 26.68
CA ALA A 268 25.44 -0.82 25.79
C ALA A 268 24.52 -1.80 26.53
N ASN A 269 23.63 -1.27 27.36
CA ASN A 269 22.70 -2.08 28.14
C ASN A 269 21.71 -2.88 27.24
N ALA A 270 21.01 -3.83 27.85
CA ALA A 270 20.08 -4.70 27.14
C ALA A 270 18.95 -3.94 26.42
N TYR A 271 18.47 -2.82 26.95
CA TYR A 271 17.46 -1.99 26.30
C TYR A 271 18.00 -1.37 25.01
N ALA A 272 19.21 -0.80 25.06
CA ALA A 272 19.87 -0.20 23.89
C ALA A 272 20.08 -1.21 22.77
N LEU A 273 20.57 -2.41 23.12
CA LEU A 273 20.77 -3.49 22.14
C LEU A 273 19.46 -3.99 21.53
N ASN A 274 18.40 -4.15 22.33
CA ASN A 274 17.09 -4.52 21.81
C ASN A 274 16.50 -3.42 20.91
N ALA A 275 16.59 -2.15 21.34
CA ALA A 275 16.11 -1.00 20.58
C ALA A 275 16.81 -0.89 19.21
N PHE A 276 18.11 -1.20 19.14
CA PHE A 276 18.87 -1.27 17.89
C PHE A 276 18.20 -2.21 16.88
N PHE A 277 17.96 -3.47 17.27
CA PHE A 277 17.38 -4.46 16.37
C PHE A 277 15.90 -4.21 16.11
N ILE A 278 15.13 -3.78 17.12
CA ILE A 278 13.71 -3.44 16.96
C ILE A 278 13.54 -2.34 15.92
N ALA A 279 14.33 -1.27 15.97
CA ALA A 279 14.23 -0.17 15.03
C ALA A 279 14.47 -0.63 13.57
N ILE A 280 15.47 -1.47 13.35
CA ILE A 280 15.79 -2.03 12.03
C ILE A 280 14.66 -2.95 11.54
N LEU A 281 14.30 -3.95 12.35
CA LEU A 281 13.38 -5.01 11.92
C LEU A 281 11.94 -4.50 11.78
N ALA A 282 11.49 -3.60 12.66
CA ALA A 282 10.16 -3.00 12.55
C ALA A 282 10.04 -2.09 11.31
N PHE A 283 11.11 -1.41 10.95
CA PHE A 283 11.16 -0.63 9.71
C PHE A 283 11.20 -1.54 8.47
N TRP A 284 11.96 -2.64 8.51
CA TRP A 284 12.00 -3.59 7.41
C TRP A 284 10.71 -4.39 7.25
N SER A 285 9.96 -4.65 8.33
CA SER A 285 8.68 -5.34 8.24
C SER A 285 7.63 -4.50 7.52
N HIS A 286 7.67 -3.17 7.66
CA HIS A 286 6.91 -2.26 6.78
C HIS A 286 7.25 -2.52 5.30
N ILE A 287 8.54 -2.48 4.96
CA ILE A 287 9.02 -2.66 3.57
C ILE A 287 8.60 -4.04 3.04
N ALA A 288 8.68 -5.08 3.89
CA ALA A 288 8.28 -6.44 3.51
C ALA A 288 6.79 -6.54 3.17
N VAL A 289 5.91 -5.94 3.97
CA VAL A 289 4.47 -5.86 3.66
C VAL A 289 4.26 -5.12 2.34
N ASP A 290 5.02 -4.06 2.10
CA ASP A 290 4.94 -3.25 0.90
C ASP A 290 5.39 -3.93 -0.40
N GLN A 291 6.30 -4.90 -0.31
CA GLN A 291 6.71 -5.73 -1.46
C GLN A 291 5.59 -6.63 -1.96
N THR A 292 4.58 -6.94 -1.13
CA THR A 292 3.41 -7.73 -1.58
C THR A 292 2.50 -6.92 -2.52
N GLY A 293 2.64 -5.59 -2.52
CA GLY A 293 1.88 -4.65 -3.35
C GLY A 293 2.35 -4.55 -4.80
N HIS A 294 1.82 -3.56 -5.52
CA HIS A 294 2.15 -3.30 -6.93
C HIS A 294 3.42 -2.43 -7.09
N LEU A 295 3.60 -1.43 -6.22
CA LEU A 295 4.66 -0.43 -6.36
C LEU A 295 6.06 -0.97 -6.02
N GLY A 296 6.17 -1.92 -5.09
CA GLY A 296 7.47 -2.42 -4.60
C GLY A 296 8.27 -1.34 -3.86
N SER A 297 9.62 -1.37 -3.92
CA SER A 297 10.48 -0.34 -3.30
C SER A 297 11.88 -0.32 -3.91
N ASN A 298 12.66 0.73 -3.65
CA ASN A 298 14.09 0.74 -3.94
C ASN A 298 14.88 0.31 -2.68
N LEU A 299 15.35 -0.95 -2.66
CA LEU A 299 15.86 -1.57 -1.44
C LEU A 299 17.25 -1.09 -1.01
N PHE A 300 18.13 -0.70 -1.94
CA PHE A 300 19.55 -0.40 -1.65
C PHE A 300 20.08 0.97 -2.14
N PRO A 301 19.36 2.09 -1.99
CA PRO A 301 19.93 3.43 -2.19
C PRO A 301 21.09 3.69 -1.21
N PRO A 302 22.13 4.44 -1.59
CA PRO A 302 22.30 5.12 -2.88
C PRO A 302 22.86 4.23 -4.00
N PHE A 303 23.13 2.94 -3.75
CA PHE A 303 23.69 2.02 -4.74
C PHE A 303 22.72 1.74 -5.89
N THR A 304 21.41 1.68 -5.60
CA THR A 304 20.33 1.54 -6.59
C THR A 304 19.50 2.82 -6.71
N LYS A 305 19.14 3.19 -7.95
CA LYS A 305 18.40 4.43 -8.28
C LYS A 305 16.93 4.21 -8.61
N SER A 306 16.57 2.99 -8.97
CA SER A 306 15.27 2.62 -9.52
C SER A 306 14.52 1.70 -8.56
N ARG A 307 13.22 1.95 -8.39
CA ARG A 307 12.30 1.08 -7.64
C ARG A 307 12.11 -0.27 -8.36
N SER A 308 12.16 -1.39 -7.63
CA SER A 308 11.71 -2.69 -8.14
C SER A 308 10.19 -2.77 -8.05
N LEU A 309 9.56 -3.52 -8.96
CA LEU A 309 8.14 -3.86 -8.84
C LEU A 309 7.92 -4.77 -7.64
N GLY A 310 6.75 -4.64 -7.00
CA GLY A 310 6.32 -5.60 -6.00
C GLY A 310 5.73 -6.86 -6.63
N TRP A 311 5.37 -7.84 -5.80
CA TRP A 311 4.86 -9.14 -6.22
C TRP A 311 3.42 -9.11 -6.75
N ARG A 312 2.70 -7.99 -6.57
CA ARG A 312 1.30 -7.82 -7.03
C ARG A 312 0.32 -8.85 -6.43
N TRP A 313 0.63 -9.39 -5.25
CA TRP A 313 -0.25 -10.31 -4.54
C TRP A 313 -1.44 -9.61 -3.91
N CYS A 314 -1.24 -8.36 -3.50
CA CYS A 314 -2.25 -7.56 -2.84
C CYS A 314 -2.26 -6.13 -3.40
N THR A 315 -3.37 -5.43 -3.16
CA THR A 315 -3.45 -3.99 -3.38
C THR A 315 -3.66 -3.27 -2.07
N SER A 316 -2.97 -2.14 -1.88
CA SER A 316 -3.12 -1.32 -0.67
C SER A 316 -4.50 -0.68 -0.54
N ALA A 317 -5.29 -0.69 -1.62
CA ALA A 317 -6.69 -0.30 -1.60
C ALA A 317 -7.63 -1.42 -1.08
N SER A 318 -7.18 -2.68 -1.02
CA SER A 318 -8.01 -3.80 -0.61
C SER A 318 -8.24 -3.78 0.90
N PRO A 319 -9.51 -3.68 1.37
CA PRO A 319 -9.82 -3.80 2.79
C PRO A 319 -9.45 -5.19 3.31
N PHE A 320 -9.59 -6.23 2.49
CA PHE A 320 -9.33 -7.61 2.88
C PHE A 320 -7.85 -7.86 3.17
N SER A 321 -6.95 -7.45 2.27
CA SER A 321 -5.51 -7.62 2.47
C SER A 321 -5.03 -6.89 3.72
N ASN A 322 -5.50 -5.65 3.94
CA ASN A 322 -5.19 -4.87 5.15
C ASN A 322 -5.71 -5.57 6.41
N GLN A 323 -6.95 -6.06 6.39
CA GLN A 323 -7.55 -6.78 7.52
C GLN A 323 -6.79 -8.08 7.83
N MET A 324 -6.35 -8.81 6.81
CA MET A 324 -5.55 -10.02 6.98
C MET A 324 -4.22 -9.73 7.65
N VAL A 325 -3.46 -8.74 7.17
CA VAL A 325 -2.18 -8.34 7.79
C VAL A 325 -2.42 -7.89 9.24
N ASN A 326 -3.42 -7.06 9.49
CA ASN A 326 -3.79 -6.63 10.84
C ASN A 326 -4.13 -7.81 11.76
N PHE A 327 -4.91 -8.77 11.27
CA PHE A 327 -5.27 -9.95 12.03
C PHE A 327 -4.05 -10.82 12.36
N ILE A 328 -3.14 -11.01 11.40
CA ILE A 328 -1.88 -11.73 11.63
C ILE A 328 -1.01 -10.99 12.66
N SER A 329 -0.84 -9.67 12.51
CA SER A 329 -0.08 -8.85 13.46
C SER A 329 -0.66 -8.92 14.87
N LEU A 330 -1.97 -8.76 15.02
CA LEU A 330 -2.65 -8.87 16.32
C LEU A 330 -2.49 -10.27 16.92
N SER A 331 -2.59 -11.31 16.09
CA SER A 331 -2.40 -12.69 16.52
C SER A 331 -1.00 -12.89 17.09
N ILE A 332 0.05 -12.41 16.39
CA ILE A 332 1.45 -12.46 16.85
C ILE A 332 1.62 -11.68 18.16
N ILE A 333 1.05 -10.48 18.26
CA ILE A 333 1.12 -9.66 19.48
C ILE A 333 0.50 -10.39 20.66
N LEU A 334 -0.73 -10.91 20.50
CA LEU A 334 -1.43 -11.64 21.56
C LEU A 334 -0.69 -12.91 21.97
N TRP A 335 -0.11 -13.61 21.00
CA TRP A 335 0.73 -14.77 21.23
C TRP A 335 1.94 -14.42 22.11
N ASN A 336 2.73 -13.43 21.71
CA ASN A 336 3.93 -13.03 22.43
C ASN A 336 3.62 -12.43 23.81
N LEU A 337 2.54 -11.67 23.92
CA LEU A 337 2.03 -11.20 25.22
C LEU A 337 1.74 -12.38 26.14
N ASN A 338 1.06 -13.42 25.64
CA ASN A 338 0.73 -14.59 26.45
C ASN A 338 1.98 -15.42 26.84
N VAL A 339 2.96 -15.54 25.94
CA VAL A 339 4.21 -16.28 26.18
C VAL A 339 5.11 -15.58 27.19
N TYR A 340 5.26 -14.26 27.09
CA TYR A 340 6.23 -13.51 27.88
C TYR A 340 5.62 -12.74 29.05
N ALA A 341 4.29 -12.79 29.25
CA ALA A 341 3.66 -12.24 30.43
C ALA A 341 4.09 -12.98 31.71
N PRO A 342 4.12 -12.29 32.87
CA PRO A 342 4.42 -12.92 34.17
C PRO A 342 3.51 -14.11 34.49
N LYS A 343 2.29 -14.09 33.96
CA LYS A 343 1.33 -15.19 34.06
C LYS A 343 0.62 -15.35 32.71
N PRO A 344 0.74 -16.51 32.02
CA PRO A 344 0.03 -16.75 30.79
C PRO A 344 -1.49 -16.76 31.05
N VAL A 345 -2.25 -16.14 30.14
CA VAL A 345 -3.71 -16.03 30.19
C VAL A 345 -4.37 -17.27 29.57
N PHE A 346 -3.72 -17.90 28.58
CA PHE A 346 -4.19 -19.12 27.94
C PHE A 346 -3.05 -20.12 27.69
N THR A 347 -3.40 -21.40 27.64
CA THR A 347 -2.48 -22.49 27.24
C THR A 347 -3.03 -23.16 25.98
N LEU A 348 -2.18 -23.59 25.06
CA LEU A 348 -2.61 -24.41 23.93
C LEU A 348 -2.57 -25.89 24.32
N PRO A 349 -3.73 -26.58 24.41
CA PRO A 349 -3.80 -27.93 24.97
C PRO A 349 -2.90 -28.94 24.25
N TRP A 350 -2.80 -28.84 22.91
CA TRP A 350 -2.00 -29.79 22.11
C TRP A 350 -0.50 -29.53 22.17
N ALA A 351 -0.08 -28.28 22.33
CA ALA A 351 1.34 -27.94 22.44
C ALA A 351 1.91 -28.34 23.80
N ARG A 352 1.11 -28.22 24.86
CA ARG A 352 1.47 -28.66 26.22
C ARG A 352 1.64 -30.18 26.30
N GLY A 353 0.83 -30.93 25.57
CA GLY A 353 0.93 -32.39 25.52
C GLY A 353 2.15 -32.92 24.76
N LEU A 354 2.64 -32.18 23.76
CA LEU A 354 3.74 -32.62 22.88
C LEU A 354 5.11 -32.06 23.27
N ALA A 355 5.17 -30.92 23.94
CA ALA A 355 6.42 -30.17 24.13
C ALA A 355 6.61 -29.62 25.56
N GLY A 356 5.81 -30.07 26.54
CA GLY A 356 5.98 -29.68 27.94
C GLY A 356 5.40 -28.30 28.27
N GLY A 357 6.16 -27.46 28.99
CA GLY A 357 5.71 -26.17 29.54
C GLY A 357 6.22 -24.94 28.79
N PHE A 358 5.69 -23.76 29.13
CA PHE A 358 6.22 -22.46 28.70
C PHE A 358 7.69 -22.33 29.16
N GLY A 359 8.63 -22.34 28.22
CA GLY A 359 10.08 -22.26 28.47
C GLY A 359 10.94 -23.21 27.62
N ASP A 360 10.34 -24.26 27.04
CA ASP A 360 11.02 -25.15 26.11
C ASP A 360 11.06 -24.55 24.68
N PRO A 361 12.23 -24.47 24.00
CA PRO A 361 12.31 -24.06 22.60
C PRO A 361 11.40 -24.86 21.66
N VAL A 362 11.21 -26.15 21.94
CA VAL A 362 10.31 -27.04 21.20
C VAL A 362 8.85 -26.67 21.47
N TYR A 363 8.53 -26.27 22.70
CA TYR A 363 7.19 -25.76 23.02
C TYR A 363 6.90 -24.51 22.22
N TYR A 364 7.84 -23.57 22.13
CA TYR A 364 7.64 -22.34 21.35
C TYR A 364 7.32 -22.63 19.88
N LEU A 365 8.07 -23.53 19.23
CA LEU A 365 7.84 -23.88 17.83
C LEU A 365 6.49 -24.59 17.61
N VAL A 366 6.20 -25.63 18.40
CA VAL A 366 4.97 -26.44 18.28
C VAL A 366 3.73 -25.60 18.62
N SER A 367 3.84 -24.75 19.64
CA SER A 367 2.75 -23.88 20.07
C SER A 367 2.51 -22.73 19.11
N LEU A 368 3.56 -22.16 18.49
CA LEU A 368 3.43 -21.17 17.43
C LEU A 368 2.75 -21.75 16.18
N LEU A 369 3.14 -22.96 15.74
CA LEU A 369 2.49 -23.63 14.60
C LEU A 369 1.02 -23.95 14.87
N ASN A 370 0.70 -24.41 16.09
CA ASN A 370 -0.68 -24.65 16.51
C ASN A 370 -1.49 -23.34 16.54
N TYR A 371 -0.94 -22.27 17.13
CA TYR A 371 -1.59 -20.96 17.15
C TYR A 371 -1.79 -20.39 15.74
N ALA A 372 -0.79 -20.49 14.87
CA ALA A 372 -0.91 -20.08 13.48
C ALA A 372 -1.98 -20.90 12.73
N SER A 373 -2.11 -22.19 13.02
CA SER A 373 -3.11 -23.04 12.36
C SER A 373 -4.54 -22.73 12.84
N VAL A 374 -4.73 -22.64 14.16
CA VAL A 374 -6.06 -22.53 14.78
C VAL A 374 -6.54 -21.09 14.89
N CYS A 375 -5.66 -20.15 15.23
CA CYS A 375 -6.03 -18.75 15.47
C CYS A 375 -5.79 -17.87 14.25
N VAL A 376 -4.99 -18.31 13.27
CA VAL A 376 -4.74 -17.53 12.03
C VAL A 376 -5.36 -18.20 10.81
N ALA A 377 -4.89 -19.39 10.43
CA ALA A 377 -5.29 -20.03 9.17
C ALA A 377 -6.76 -20.43 9.14
N LEU A 378 -7.29 -21.04 10.20
CA LEU A 378 -8.68 -21.50 10.24
C LEU A 378 -9.70 -20.34 10.21
N PRO A 379 -9.57 -19.25 11.01
CA PRO A 379 -10.46 -18.10 10.89
C PRO A 379 -10.38 -17.43 9.52
N LEU A 380 -9.19 -17.28 8.95
CA LEU A 380 -9.04 -16.73 7.60
C LEU A 380 -9.69 -17.63 6.55
N LEU A 381 -9.56 -18.95 6.67
CA LEU A 381 -10.23 -19.91 5.79
C LEU A 381 -11.75 -19.83 5.93
N VAL A 382 -12.28 -19.74 7.15
CA VAL A 382 -13.72 -19.60 7.40
C VAL A 382 -14.26 -18.30 6.79
N ILE A 383 -13.58 -17.18 7.01
CA ILE A 383 -13.94 -15.88 6.42
C ILE A 383 -13.92 -15.99 4.89
N TYR A 384 -12.87 -16.57 4.33
CA TYR A 384 -12.74 -16.80 2.89
C TYR A 384 -13.91 -17.64 2.33
N LEU A 385 -14.27 -18.74 3.01
CA LEU A 385 -15.39 -19.60 2.60
C LEU A 385 -16.73 -18.88 2.72
N ILE A 386 -16.95 -18.07 3.76
CA ILE A 386 -18.16 -17.25 3.92
C ILE A 386 -18.27 -16.23 2.78
N VAL A 387 -17.19 -15.50 2.50
CA VAL A 387 -17.16 -14.50 1.41
C VAL A 387 -17.41 -15.18 0.07
N ARG A 388 -16.77 -16.33 -0.19
CA ARG A 388 -16.96 -17.10 -1.42
C ARG A 388 -18.39 -17.61 -1.56
N PHE A 389 -19.00 -18.10 -0.48
CA PHE A 389 -20.39 -18.54 -0.46
C PHE A 389 -21.35 -17.38 -0.68
N TYR A 390 -21.14 -16.26 0.02
CA TYR A 390 -21.95 -15.04 -0.11
C TYR A 390 -21.90 -14.51 -1.55
N ARG A 391 -20.71 -14.43 -2.15
CA ARG A 391 -20.52 -14.04 -3.56
C ARG A 391 -21.32 -14.94 -4.50
N ARG A 392 -21.16 -16.27 -4.36
CA ARG A 392 -21.91 -17.25 -5.17
C ARG A 392 -23.41 -17.14 -5.00
N ARG A 393 -23.92 -16.81 -3.81
CA ARG A 393 -25.36 -16.83 -3.53
C ARG A 393 -26.10 -15.55 -3.89
N TYR A 394 -25.43 -14.40 -3.74
CA TYR A 394 -26.05 -13.07 -3.86
C TYR A 394 -25.64 -12.32 -5.13
N PHE A 395 -24.51 -12.64 -5.75
CA PHE A 395 -24.04 -11.99 -6.99
C PHE A 395 -24.15 -12.87 -8.25
N ALA A 396 -24.70 -14.10 -8.13
CA ALA A 396 -24.87 -15.02 -9.26
C ALA A 396 -25.73 -14.47 -10.41
N SER A 397 -26.63 -13.50 -10.17
CA SER A 397 -27.46 -12.90 -11.22
C SER A 397 -26.86 -11.64 -11.86
N GLY A 398 -25.77 -11.09 -11.30
CA GLY A 398 -25.09 -9.90 -11.84
C GLY A 398 -23.76 -10.20 -12.56
N GLN A 399 -23.22 -11.41 -12.42
CA GLN A 399 -21.89 -11.79 -12.93
C GLN A 399 -21.87 -12.56 -14.26
N ILE A 400 -22.99 -12.67 -14.99
CA ILE A 400 -22.98 -13.28 -16.33
C ILE A 400 -22.05 -12.52 -17.31
N GLN A 401 -21.55 -11.33 -16.95
CA GLN A 401 -20.53 -10.60 -17.73
C GLN A 401 -19.06 -10.76 -17.26
N LEU A 402 -18.77 -11.53 -16.20
CA LEU A 402 -17.39 -11.69 -15.67
C LEU A 402 -16.76 -13.07 -15.92
N GLU A 403 -17.53 -14.07 -16.39
CA GLU A 403 -17.03 -15.44 -16.59
C GLU A 403 -16.36 -15.71 -17.96
N GLU A 404 -16.53 -14.86 -18.98
CA GLU A 404 -15.82 -15.06 -20.28
C GLU A 404 -14.32 -14.69 -20.24
N GLY A 405 -13.80 -14.29 -19.08
CA GLY A 405 -12.40 -13.92 -18.88
C GLY A 405 -11.47 -15.05 -18.43
N TYR A 406 -12.00 -16.12 -17.82
CA TYR A 406 -11.18 -17.12 -17.12
C TYR A 406 -10.75 -18.27 -18.04
N SER A 407 -10.01 -17.97 -19.11
CA SER A 407 -9.18 -18.97 -19.80
C SER A 407 -7.90 -19.16 -19.00
N GLY A 408 -7.59 -20.41 -18.63
CA GLY A 408 -6.51 -20.82 -17.71
C GLY A 408 -5.06 -20.56 -18.16
N GLU A 409 -4.78 -19.43 -18.83
CA GLU A 409 -3.44 -18.93 -19.12
C GLU A 409 -2.95 -17.92 -18.05
N ASP A 410 -3.84 -17.40 -17.19
CA ASP A 410 -3.53 -16.41 -16.13
C ASP A 410 -2.93 -17.02 -14.83
N TYR A 411 -2.26 -18.17 -14.92
CA TYR A 411 -1.50 -18.72 -13.79
C TYR A 411 -0.16 -17.97 -13.54
N ALA A 412 0.21 -17.04 -14.41
CA ALA A 412 1.38 -16.18 -14.24
C ALA A 412 1.01 -14.70 -14.37
N GLY A 413 0.82 -14.01 -13.24
CA GLY A 413 0.90 -12.54 -13.20
C GLY A 413 -0.40 -11.72 -13.16
N GLY A 414 -1.54 -12.36 -12.89
CA GLY A 414 -2.83 -11.70 -12.69
C GLY A 414 -3.64 -12.35 -11.57
N ALA A 415 -3.04 -12.54 -10.39
CA ALA A 415 -3.71 -13.16 -9.25
C ALA A 415 -3.73 -12.22 -8.05
N GLY A 416 -4.92 -11.84 -7.57
CA GLY A 416 -5.05 -11.27 -6.22
C GLY A 416 -6.24 -10.37 -5.90
N ASP A 417 -7.42 -10.54 -6.52
CA ASP A 417 -8.66 -10.38 -5.75
C ASP A 417 -8.91 -11.71 -5.03
N LEU A 418 -8.15 -11.94 -3.97
CA LEU A 418 -8.34 -13.00 -2.98
C LEU A 418 -8.66 -12.39 -1.63
#